data_AF-A0A7J5X2N0-F1
#
_entry.id   AF-A0A7J5X2N0-F1
#
_cell.length_a   1.000
_cell.length_b   1.000
_cell.length_c   1.000
_cell.angle_alpha   90.00
_cell.angle_beta   90.00
_cell.angle_gamma   90.00
#
_symmetry.space_group_name_H-M   'P 1'
#
loop_
_entity.id
_entity.type
_entity.pdbx_description
1 polymer ?
#
loop_
_entity_poly.entity_id
_entity_poly.type
_entity_poly.pdbx_seq_one_letter_code
_entity_poly.pdbx_strand_id
1 'polypeptide(L)'
;MTSGGRSRNRVAADVGTAADLSARLANAETRLGTVHSELVELLADIDCAVGVGEGAVAFRRGFGPPSAETGDLLRSVIVRLAEHRQALTHGVESLAEADVDAAGAVDSGDTR
;
A
#
# COMPACT_ATOMS: atom_id res chain seq x y z
N MET A 1 -6.54 -28.30 -29.42
CA MET A 1 -5.29 -27.78 -28.81
C MET A 1 -5.12 -26.34 -29.28
N THR A 2 -5.12 -25.23 -28.52
CA THR A 2 -4.97 -24.95 -27.08
C THR A 2 -5.50 -23.52 -26.82
N SER A 3 -6.81 -23.32 -26.63
CA SER A 3 -7.31 -22.00 -26.17
C SER A 3 -7.22 -21.90 -24.64
N GLY A 4 -7.66 -22.95 -23.94
CA GLY A 4 -7.63 -23.02 -22.47
C GLY A 4 -6.22 -22.96 -21.85
N GLY A 5 -5.20 -23.52 -22.52
CA GLY A 5 -3.81 -23.48 -22.02
C GLY A 5 -3.16 -22.09 -22.12
N ARG A 6 -3.61 -21.25 -23.06
CA ARG A 6 -3.05 -19.89 -23.25
C ARG A 6 -3.66 -18.88 -22.28
N SER A 7 -4.94 -19.01 -21.95
CA SER A 7 -5.60 -18.17 -20.93
C SER A 7 -5.09 -18.47 -19.52
N ARG A 8 -4.94 -19.75 -19.15
CA ARG A 8 -4.38 -20.15 -17.84
C ARG A 8 -2.97 -19.63 -17.59
N ASN A 9 -2.09 -19.69 -18.60
CA ASN A 9 -0.73 -19.15 -18.47
C ASN A 9 -0.71 -17.63 -18.30
N ARG A 10 -1.70 -16.91 -18.85
CA ARG A 10 -1.82 -15.46 -18.64
C ARG A 10 -2.33 -15.13 -17.25
N VAL A 11 -3.39 -15.79 -16.79
CA VAL A 11 -3.91 -15.59 -15.42
C VAL A 11 -2.84 -15.88 -14.37
N ALA A 12 -2.10 -16.99 -14.52
CA ALA A 12 -1.00 -17.31 -13.60
C ALA A 12 0.12 -16.25 -13.61
N ALA A 13 0.48 -15.70 -14.78
CA ALA A 13 1.46 -14.63 -14.89
C ALA A 13 0.96 -13.31 -14.27
N ASP A 14 -0.32 -12.99 -14.44
CA ASP A 14 -0.96 -11.79 -13.90
C ASP A 14 -1.06 -11.87 -12.36
N VAL A 15 -1.40 -13.04 -11.81
CA VAL A 15 -1.40 -13.32 -10.36
C VAL A 15 0.00 -13.17 -9.78
N GLY A 16 1.03 -13.74 -10.42
CA GLY A 16 2.42 -13.61 -9.97
C GLY A 16 2.92 -12.17 -9.99
N THR A 17 2.58 -11.40 -11.03
CA THR A 17 2.94 -9.98 -11.15
C THR A 17 2.25 -9.15 -10.06
N ALA A 18 0.98 -9.44 -9.77
CA ALA A 18 0.25 -8.73 -8.74
C ALA A 18 0.72 -9.07 -7.32
N ALA A 19 1.15 -10.30 -7.08
CA ALA A 19 1.79 -10.69 -5.82
C ALA A 19 3.12 -9.92 -5.59
N ASP A 20 3.97 -9.81 -6.62
CA ASP A 20 5.20 -8.99 -6.55
C ASP A 20 4.88 -7.52 -6.26
N LEU A 21 3.92 -6.94 -6.97
CA LEU A 21 3.51 -5.56 -6.74
C LEU A 21 2.96 -5.35 -5.33
N SER A 22 2.13 -6.27 -4.82
CA SER A 22 1.59 -6.20 -3.45
C SER A 22 2.71 -6.24 -2.41
N ALA A 23 3.72 -7.09 -2.59
CA ALA A 23 4.89 -7.15 -1.72
C ALA A 23 5.72 -5.85 -1.75
N ARG A 24 5.89 -5.26 -2.94
CA ARG A 24 6.59 -3.97 -3.10
C ARG A 24 5.83 -2.81 -2.44
N LEU A 25 4.50 -2.81 -2.54
CA LEU A 25 3.64 -1.83 -1.86
C LEU A 25 3.72 -2.00 -0.33
N ALA A 26 3.72 -3.23 0.18
CA ALA A 26 3.89 -3.50 1.61
C ALA A 26 5.26 -3.02 2.13
N ASN A 27 6.33 -3.21 1.34
CA ASN A 27 7.65 -2.70 1.69
C ASN A 27 7.68 -1.15 1.71
N ALA A 28 7.05 -0.51 0.73
CA ALA A 28 6.93 0.95 0.68
C ALA A 28 6.13 1.50 1.88
N GLU A 29 5.02 0.86 2.22
CA GLU A 29 4.19 1.16 3.40
C GLU A 29 5.03 1.12 4.68
N THR A 30 5.80 0.04 4.88
CA THR A 30 6.70 -0.12 6.04
C THR A 30 7.74 1.00 6.11
N ARG A 31 8.43 1.28 4.98
CA ARG A 31 9.48 2.31 4.92
C ARG A 31 8.93 3.71 5.19
N LEU A 32 7.76 4.03 4.66
CA LEU A 32 7.09 5.30 4.93
C LEU A 32 6.63 5.40 6.40
N GLY A 33 6.19 4.29 6.98
CA GLY A 33 5.92 4.19 8.42
C GLY A 33 7.14 4.53 9.27
N THR A 34 8.31 3.97 8.93
CA THR A 34 9.59 4.32 9.59
C THR A 34 9.91 5.80 9.46
N VAL A 35 9.83 6.37 8.25
CA VAL A 35 10.10 7.80 8.02
C VAL A 35 9.14 8.69 8.81
N HIS A 36 7.85 8.33 8.88
CA HIS A 36 6.88 9.07 9.67
C HIS A 36 7.21 9.03 11.17
N SER A 37 7.62 7.88 11.71
CA SER A 37 8.06 7.78 13.11
C SER A 37 9.31 8.60 13.39
N GLU A 38 10.34 8.50 12.53
CA GLU A 38 11.57 9.31 12.65
C GLU A 38 11.28 10.81 12.60
N LEU A 39 10.35 11.25 11.73
CA LEU A 39 9.92 12.63 11.67
C LEU A 39 9.27 13.07 12.98
N VAL A 40 8.36 12.27 13.54
CA VAL A 40 7.68 12.58 14.81
C VAL A 40 8.69 12.70 15.96
N GLU A 41 9.66 11.80 16.04
CA GLU A 41 10.72 11.86 17.04
C GLU A 41 11.59 13.12 16.87
N LEU A 42 12.03 13.41 15.65
CA LEU A 42 12.81 14.62 15.36
C LEU A 42 12.06 15.91 15.73
N LEU A 43 10.77 15.97 15.44
CA LEU A 43 9.94 17.12 15.79
C LEU A 43 9.82 17.28 17.32
N ALA A 44 9.73 16.18 18.06
CA ALA A 44 9.70 16.21 19.52
C ALA A 44 11.04 16.66 20.11
N ASP A 45 12.16 16.20 19.55
CA ASP A 45 13.50 16.62 19.95
C ASP A 45 13.72 18.12 19.69
N ILE A 46 13.26 18.62 18.54
CA ILE A 46 13.30 20.06 18.22
C ILE A 46 12.47 20.85 19.23
N ASP A 47 11.24 20.42 19.54
CA ASP A 47 10.40 21.12 20.52
C ASP A 47 11.06 21.17 21.91
N CYS A 48 11.68 20.07 22.34
CA CYS A 48 12.46 20.01 23.58
C CYS A 48 13.67 20.96 23.55
N ALA A 49 14.41 20.99 22.45
CA ALA A 49 15.60 21.83 22.29
C ALA A 49 15.28 23.32 22.26
N VAL A 50 14.13 23.69 21.67
CA VAL A 50 13.65 25.09 21.59
C VAL A 50 13.28 25.63 22.98
N GLY A 51 12.87 24.77 23.91
CA GLY A 51 12.63 25.13 25.30
C GLY A 51 11.39 26.01 25.51
N VAL A 52 11.52 27.03 26.37
CA VAL A 52 10.39 27.84 26.88
C VAL A 52 10.60 29.35 26.69
N GLY A 53 9.52 30.12 26.77
CA GLY A 53 9.52 31.57 26.61
C GLY A 53 8.92 32.06 25.29
N GLU A 54 8.91 33.38 25.07
CA GLU A 54 8.24 34.00 23.92
C GLU A 54 8.83 33.57 22.57
N GLY A 55 10.16 33.42 22.48
CA GLY A 55 10.83 32.91 21.28
C GLY A 55 10.41 31.48 20.93
N ALA A 56 10.25 30.62 21.94
CA ALA A 56 9.77 29.25 21.76
C ALA A 56 8.29 29.22 21.32
N VAL A 57 7.46 30.13 21.84
CA VAL A 57 6.06 30.28 21.41
C VAL A 57 6.00 30.74 19.94
N ALA A 58 6.82 31.73 19.56
CA ALA A 58 6.89 32.20 18.18
C ALA A 58 7.35 31.09 17.22
N PHE A 59 8.37 30.32 17.61
CA PHE A 59 8.83 29.14 16.87
C PHE A 59 7.70 28.14 16.67
N ARG A 60 7.03 27.69 17.75
CA ARG A 60 5.92 26.73 17.67
C ARG A 60 4.78 27.20 16.79
N ARG A 61 4.45 28.50 16.80
CA ARG A 61 3.41 29.08 15.94
C ARG A 61 3.78 29.04 14.45
N GLY A 62 5.05 29.28 14.12
CA GLY A 62 5.52 29.25 12.73
C GLY A 62 5.78 27.83 12.22
N PHE A 63 6.33 26.97 13.07
CA PHE A 63 6.84 25.65 12.70
C PHE A 63 5.84 24.51 12.94
N GLY A 64 4.97 24.65 13.93
CA GLY A 64 3.97 23.64 14.30
C GLY A 64 3.01 23.28 13.16
N PRO A 65 2.32 24.26 12.52
CA PRO A 65 1.36 23.94 11.46
C PRO A 65 1.97 23.22 10.24
N PRO A 66 3.10 23.68 9.66
CA PRO A 66 3.74 22.97 8.55
C PRO A 66 4.23 21.56 8.93
N SER A 67 4.68 21.38 10.17
CA SER A 67 5.14 20.08 10.67
C SER A 67 3.98 19.11 10.83
N ALA A 68 2.85 19.57 11.38
CA ALA A 68 1.62 18.79 11.49
C ALA A 68 1.08 18.40 10.10
N GLU A 69 1.03 19.36 9.17
CA GLU A 69 0.59 19.10 7.80
C GLU A 69 1.47 18.05 7.11
N THR A 70 2.79 18.11 7.29
CA THR A 70 3.72 17.12 6.75
C THR A 70 3.48 15.72 7.34
N GLY A 71 3.24 15.63 8.65
CA GLY A 71 2.89 14.37 9.31
C GLY A 71 1.57 13.77 8.80
N ASP A 72 0.56 14.62 8.63
CA ASP A 72 -0.75 14.21 8.10
C ASP A 72 -0.66 13.76 6.65
N LEU A 73 0.13 14.44 5.81
CA LEU A 73 0.37 14.03 4.42
C LEU A 73 1.05 12.66 4.35
N LEU A 74 2.09 12.42 5.15
CA LEU A 74 2.76 11.12 5.21
C LEU A 74 1.79 10.02 5.64
N ARG A 75 1.00 10.27 6.69
CA ARG A 75 -0.03 9.33 7.15
C ARG A 75 -1.05 9.03 6.06
N SER A 76 -1.53 10.05 5.35
CA SER A 76 -2.47 9.89 4.24
C SER A 76 -1.90 9.02 3.13
N VAL A 77 -0.63 9.20 2.77
CA VAL A 77 0.03 8.37 1.76
C VAL A 77 0.13 6.91 2.22
N ILE A 78 0.49 6.65 3.47
CA ILE A 78 0.54 5.30 4.05
C ILE A 78 -0.83 4.62 3.97
N VAL A 79 -1.89 5.31 4.39
CA VAL A 79 -3.27 4.79 4.34
C VAL A 79 -3.67 4.46 2.90
N ARG A 80 -3.43 5.38 1.96
CA ARG A 80 -3.76 5.16 0.55
C ARG A 80 -2.99 3.98 -0.04
N LEU A 81 -1.72 3.80 0.31
CA LEU A 81 -0.94 2.64 -0.15
C LEU A 81 -1.53 1.33 0.37
N ALA A 82 -1.93 1.28 1.65
CA ALA A 82 -2.57 0.12 2.23
C ALA A 82 -3.91 -0.21 1.53
N GLU A 83 -4.74 0.80 1.24
CA GLU A 83 -6.00 0.64 0.48
C GLU A 83 -5.75 0.08 -0.92
N HIS A 84 -4.76 0.61 -1.65
CA HIS A 84 -4.44 0.13 -3.00
C HIS A 84 -3.90 -1.30 -2.97
N ARG A 85 -3.09 -1.63 -1.96
CA ARG A 85 -2.60 -3.00 -1.74
C ARG A 85 -3.75 -3.97 -1.48
N GLN A 86 -4.71 -3.58 -0.64
CA GLN A 86 -5.89 -4.40 -0.36
C GLN A 86 -6.77 -4.60 -1.60
N ALA A 87 -7.02 -3.54 -2.36
CA ALA A 87 -7.77 -3.61 -3.62
C ALA A 87 -7.08 -4.53 -4.64
N LEU A 88 -5.74 -4.47 -4.73
CA LEU A 88 -4.95 -5.35 -5.58
C LEU A 88 -5.10 -6.81 -5.15
N THR A 89 -4.94 -7.11 -3.85
CA THR A 89 -5.08 -8.48 -3.33
C THR A 89 -6.47 -9.05 -3.63
N HIS A 90 -7.54 -8.31 -3.34
CA HIS A 90 -8.90 -8.77 -3.64
C HIS A 90 -9.16 -8.96 -5.13
N GLY A 91 -8.63 -8.07 -5.99
CA GLY A 91 -8.74 -8.24 -7.45
C GLY A 91 -8.05 -9.51 -7.95
N VAL A 92 -6.92 -9.88 -7.36
CA VAL A 92 -6.18 -11.11 -7.69
C VAL A 92 -6.93 -12.35 -7.23
N GLU A 93 -7.47 -12.34 -6.01
CA GLU A 93 -8.30 -13.43 -5.47
C GLU A 93 -9.50 -13.69 -6.36
N SER A 94 -10.24 -12.63 -6.74
CA SER A 94 -11.40 -12.74 -7.62
C SER A 94 -11.05 -13.24 -9.02
N LEU A 95 -9.90 -12.82 -9.58
CA LEU A 95 -9.43 -13.33 -10.86
C LEU A 95 -9.07 -14.82 -10.80
N ALA A 96 -8.45 -15.27 -9.71
CA ALA A 96 -8.10 -16.67 -9.51
C ALA A 96 -9.37 -17.54 -9.36
N GLU A 97 -10.37 -17.09 -8.63
CA GLU A 97 -11.68 -17.77 -8.51
C GLU A 97 -12.36 -17.92 -9.87
N ALA A 98 -12.39 -16.84 -10.67
CA ALA A 98 -13.01 -16.87 -12.00
C ALA A 98 -12.28 -17.84 -12.96
N ASP A 99 -10.96 -18.01 -12.87
CA ASP A 99 -10.21 -18.99 -13.66
C ASP A 99 -10.55 -20.43 -13.26
N VAL A 100 -10.71 -20.70 -11.97
CA VAL A 100 -11.14 -22.01 -11.45
C VAL A 100 -12.54 -22.36 -11.94
N ASP A 101 -13.48 -21.42 -11.85
CA ASP A 101 -14.86 -21.61 -12.33
C ASP A 101 -14.91 -21.85 -13.85
N ALA A 102 -14.19 -21.04 -14.61
CA ALA A 102 -14.09 -21.20 -16.07
C ALA A 102 -13.50 -22.56 -16.45
N ALA A 103 -12.48 -23.02 -15.72
CA ALA A 103 -11.89 -24.32 -15.94
C ALA A 103 -12.86 -25.48 -15.66
N GLY A 104 -13.62 -25.41 -14.56
CA GLY A 104 -14.62 -26.43 -14.22
C GLY A 104 -15.76 -26.51 -15.24
N ALA A 105 -16.19 -25.37 -15.79
CA ALA A 105 -17.20 -25.32 -16.83
C ALA A 105 -16.73 -25.94 -18.17
N VAL A 106 -15.45 -25.75 -18.54
CA VAL A 106 -14.87 -26.38 -19.74
C VAL A 106 -14.78 -27.89 -19.59
N ASP A 107 -14.33 -28.39 -18.43
CA ASP A 107 -14.22 -29.83 -18.14
C ASP A 107 -15.61 -30.52 -18.12
N SER A 108 -16.62 -29.81 -17.62
CA SER A 108 -18.02 -30.28 -17.60
C SER A 108 -18.70 -30.24 -18.97
N GLY A 109 -18.19 -29.45 -19.92
CA GLY A 109 -18.74 -29.29 -21.28
C GLY A 109 -18.18 -30.30 -22.30
N ASP A 110 -17.00 -30.87 -22.05
CA ASP A 110 -16.30 -31.83 -22.93
C ASP A 110 -16.71 -33.29 -22.67
N THR A 111 -17.69 -33.53 -21.79
CA THR A 111 -18.23 -34.87 -21.44
C THR A 111 -19.56 -35.20 -22.13
N ARG A 112 -19.89 -34.58 -23.27
CA ARG A 112 -21.11 -34.87 -24.05
C ARG A 112 -20.86 -35.23 -25.51
#